data_AF-A0A935PTU0-F1
#
_entry.id   AF-A0A935PTU0-F1
#
_cell.length_a   1.000
_cell.length_b   1.000
_cell.length_c   1.000
_cell.angle_alpha   90.00
_cell.angle_beta   90.00
_cell.angle_gamma   90.00
#
_symmetry.space_group_name_H-M   'P 1'
#
loop_
_entity.id
_entity.type
_entity.pdbx_description
1 polymer ?
#
loop_
_entity_poly.entity_id
_entity_poly.type
_entity_poly.pdbx_seq_one_letter_code
_entity_poly.pdbx_strand_id
1 'polypeptide(L)'
;MADASALSASGYRVDFDGTNYAVTRLSDQVTRTFGSLPQTVDGIAFGMGGAPAAGDSFTVNAVREVAASMTAAISRPQALALALPVAPTAAAANGGTLKVTGFAVPGPAADPNLTQGVSIRFTSATTFDVTGTGTGNPTGLAYTPGQPIAFNGWTITMEGTPVAGDTMAIGASTAWNGDNRNGLAMGAIAGAGLVDGMSLNEALAGLFGKVGTLASSVAATAEAQEAVRADALGAETSLAGVNLDEEAARLMQYQQAYQAAAKVIATAQTIFDTLLDLGR
;
A
#
# COMPACT_ATOMS: atom_id res chain seq x y z
N MET A 1 10.37 -12.19 0.18
CA MET A 1 9.28 -11.63 -0.64
C MET A 1 9.20 -12.47 -1.90
N ALA A 2 8.01 -12.94 -2.27
CA ALA A 2 7.79 -13.84 -3.41
C ALA A 2 7.35 -13.08 -4.66
N ASP A 3 6.51 -12.05 -4.50
CA ASP A 3 6.06 -11.19 -5.59
C ASP A 3 5.81 -9.77 -5.04
N ALA A 4 6.53 -8.79 -5.57
CA ALA A 4 6.39 -7.40 -5.13
C ALA A 4 5.12 -6.72 -5.69
N SER A 5 4.61 -7.21 -6.83
CA SER A 5 3.42 -6.65 -7.48
C SER A 5 2.11 -7.05 -6.80
N ALA A 6 2.15 -8.11 -5.99
CA ALA A 6 1.00 -8.61 -5.24
C ALA A 6 0.93 -8.08 -3.79
N LEU A 7 1.85 -7.17 -3.40
CA LEU A 7 1.90 -6.64 -2.04
C LEU A 7 0.70 -5.75 -1.75
N SER A 8 0.08 -5.96 -0.58
CA SER A 8 -0.88 -5.01 -0.02
C SER A 8 -0.22 -4.07 0.98
N ALA A 9 -0.70 -2.82 1.05
CA ALA A 9 -0.26 -1.79 2.00
C ALA A 9 -0.76 -2.08 3.42
N SER A 10 -0.26 -3.16 4.03
CA SER A 10 -0.74 -3.64 5.33
C SER A 10 0.35 -4.29 6.16
N GLY A 11 0.15 -4.27 7.48
CA GLY A 11 0.80 -5.22 8.38
C GLY A 11 0.02 -6.53 8.43
N TYR A 12 0.68 -7.60 8.85
CA TYR A 12 0.06 -8.91 9.01
C TYR A 12 0.27 -9.39 10.43
N ARG A 13 -0.71 -10.10 10.98
CA ARG A 13 -0.54 -10.91 12.19
C ARG A 13 -0.62 -12.37 11.81
N VAL A 14 0.27 -13.18 12.36
CA VAL A 14 0.29 -14.63 12.22
C VAL A 14 0.04 -15.22 13.60
N ASP A 15 -1.12 -15.84 13.78
CA ASP A 15 -1.51 -16.50 15.01
C ASP A 15 -1.40 -18.02 14.84
N PHE A 16 -0.96 -18.75 15.87
CA PHE A 16 -0.92 -20.22 15.88
C PHE A 16 -1.85 -20.77 16.96
N ASP A 17 -2.83 -21.59 16.57
CA ASP A 17 -3.84 -22.15 17.49
C ASP A 17 -3.43 -23.48 18.15
N GLY A 18 -2.22 -23.99 17.84
CA GLY A 18 -1.76 -25.32 18.21
C GLY A 18 -1.81 -26.34 17.07
N THR A 19 -2.57 -26.05 16.01
CA THR A 19 -2.73 -26.90 14.82
C THR A 19 -2.54 -26.10 13.52
N ASN A 20 -3.15 -24.92 13.42
CA ASN A 20 -3.20 -24.10 12.22
C ASN A 20 -2.55 -22.73 12.45
N TYR A 21 -2.13 -22.14 11.34
CA TYR A 21 -1.63 -20.79 11.23
C TYR A 21 -2.70 -19.89 10.62
N ALA A 22 -3.12 -18.85 11.34
CA ALA A 22 -4.01 -17.83 10.82
C ALA A 22 -3.22 -16.57 10.47
N VAL A 23 -3.17 -16.23 9.19
CA VAL A 23 -2.55 -14.99 8.69
C VAL A 23 -3.65 -13.96 8.49
N THR A 24 -3.70 -12.95 9.36
CA THR A 24 -4.65 -11.84 9.31
C THR A 24 -3.98 -10.59 8.74
N ARG A 25 -4.54 -10.04 7.66
CA ARG A 25 -4.16 -8.72 7.14
C ARG A 25 -4.78 -7.65 8.03
N LEU A 26 -3.99 -6.73 8.58
CA LEU A 26 -4.45 -5.80 9.63
C LEU A 26 -5.28 -4.63 9.10
N SER A 27 -5.14 -4.28 7.83
CA SER A 27 -5.86 -3.18 7.19
C SER A 27 -7.36 -3.44 7.01
N ASP A 28 -7.74 -4.70 6.76
CA ASP A 28 -9.13 -5.10 6.47
C ASP A 28 -9.60 -6.30 7.32
N GLN A 29 -8.73 -6.83 8.19
CA GLN A 29 -8.98 -7.98 9.06
C GLN A 29 -9.27 -9.29 8.29
N VAL A 30 -8.94 -9.35 6.99
CA VAL A 30 -9.09 -10.58 6.21
C VAL A 30 -8.10 -11.63 6.71
N THR A 31 -8.61 -12.80 7.09
CA THR A 31 -7.82 -13.89 7.64
C THR A 31 -7.80 -15.08 6.70
N ARG A 32 -6.61 -15.64 6.47
CA ARG A 32 -6.40 -16.89 5.73
C ARG A 32 -5.75 -17.92 6.66
N THR A 33 -6.28 -19.13 6.67
CA THR A 33 -5.85 -20.20 7.58
C THR A 33 -5.14 -21.29 6.83
N PHE A 34 -4.04 -21.78 7.38
CA PHE A 34 -3.18 -22.80 6.78
C PHE A 34 -2.82 -23.87 7.79
N GLY A 35 -2.80 -25.14 7.38
CA GLY A 35 -2.33 -26.24 8.24
C GLY A 35 -0.80 -26.28 8.40
N SER A 36 -0.06 -25.57 7.55
CA SER A 36 1.41 -25.52 7.60
C SER A 36 1.98 -24.28 6.92
N LEU A 37 3.19 -23.89 7.31
CA LEU A 37 4.04 -22.91 6.63
C LEU A 37 5.27 -23.63 6.01
N PRO A 38 5.90 -23.10 4.94
CA PRO A 38 5.70 -21.77 4.37
C PRO A 38 4.47 -21.63 3.47
N GLN A 39 3.86 -20.45 3.48
CA GLN A 39 2.75 -20.07 2.59
C GLN A 39 2.95 -18.65 2.09
N THR A 40 2.51 -18.37 0.86
CA THR A 40 2.55 -17.01 0.29
C THR A 40 1.19 -16.35 0.40
N VAL A 41 1.16 -15.18 1.02
CA VAL A 41 -0.05 -14.35 1.18
C VAL A 41 0.32 -12.95 0.69
N ASP A 42 -0.40 -12.47 -0.33
CA ASP A 42 -0.23 -11.13 -0.90
C ASP A 42 1.25 -10.83 -1.25
N GLY A 43 1.90 -11.77 -1.94
CA GLY A 43 3.30 -11.64 -2.35
C GLY A 43 4.35 -11.82 -1.24
N ILE A 44 3.92 -12.02 0.02
CA ILE A 44 4.81 -12.24 1.17
C ILE A 44 4.82 -13.73 1.50
N ALA A 45 6.01 -14.33 1.49
CA ALA A 45 6.22 -15.71 1.94
C ALA A 45 6.37 -15.71 3.47
N PHE A 46 5.40 -16.31 4.16
CA PHE A 46 5.41 -16.53 5.60
C PHE A 46 6.00 -17.90 5.86
N GLY A 47 7.17 -17.96 6.49
CA GLY A 47 7.81 -19.19 6.94
C GLY A 47 8.05 -19.16 8.45
N MET A 48 8.22 -20.33 9.06
CA MET A 48 8.54 -20.43 10.48
C MET A 48 9.74 -21.34 10.70
N GLY A 49 10.75 -20.81 11.39
CA GLY A 49 12.01 -21.52 11.67
C GLY A 49 11.98 -22.40 12.92
N GLY A 50 10.87 -22.45 13.64
CA GLY A 50 10.69 -23.22 14.88
C GLY A 50 9.24 -23.66 15.08
N ALA A 51 8.97 -24.43 16.12
CA ALA A 51 7.62 -24.85 16.49
C ALA A 51 7.00 -23.84 17.48
N PRO A 52 6.02 -23.03 17.06
CA PRO A 52 5.33 -22.10 17.95
C PRO A 52 4.45 -22.87 18.95
N ALA A 53 4.18 -22.27 20.10
CA ALA A 53 3.20 -22.76 21.05
C ALA A 53 1.80 -22.27 20.69
N ALA A 54 0.77 -23.04 21.07
CA ALA A 54 -0.62 -22.62 20.89
C ALA A 54 -0.86 -21.29 21.63
N GLY A 55 -1.42 -20.31 20.92
CA GLY A 55 -1.64 -18.94 21.40
C GLY A 55 -0.54 -17.95 21.00
N ASP A 56 0.54 -18.39 20.36
CA ASP A 56 1.58 -17.49 19.86
C ASP A 56 1.05 -16.59 18.74
N SER A 57 1.46 -15.32 18.76
CA SER A 57 1.10 -14.29 17.78
C SER A 57 2.33 -13.51 17.34
N PHE A 58 2.51 -13.38 16.02
CA PHE A 58 3.63 -12.67 15.41
C PHE A 58 3.13 -11.55 14.49
N THR A 59 3.66 -10.34 14.65
CA THR A 59 3.35 -9.22 13.75
C THR A 59 4.45 -9.09 12.69
N VAL A 60 4.05 -9.04 11.43
CA VAL A 60 4.92 -8.87 10.27
C VAL A 60 4.61 -7.54 9.59
N ASN A 61 5.60 -6.64 9.58
CA ASN A 61 5.51 -5.35 8.90
C ASN A 61 6.39 -5.39 7.65
N ALA A 62 5.83 -5.83 6.51
CA ALA A 62 6.62 -6.07 5.30
C ALA A 62 7.10 -4.80 4.59
N VAL A 63 6.30 -3.71 4.64
CA VAL A 63 6.54 -2.51 3.82
C VAL A 63 6.75 -1.22 4.62
N ARG A 64 6.64 -1.26 5.96
CA ARG A 64 6.67 -0.05 6.82
C ARG A 64 8.00 0.71 6.74
N GLU A 65 9.11 -0.02 6.79
CA GLU A 65 10.47 0.57 6.84
C GLU A 65 11.15 0.61 5.47
N VAL A 66 10.48 0.13 4.41
CA VAL A 66 11.11 -0.02 3.10
C VAL A 66 11.59 1.32 2.57
N ALA A 67 10.77 2.37 2.69
CA ALA A 67 11.10 3.71 2.23
C ALA A 67 12.40 4.26 2.85
N ALA A 68 12.66 3.98 4.14
CA ALA A 68 13.87 4.42 4.83
C ALA A 68 15.14 3.68 4.37
N SER A 69 14.98 2.48 3.79
CA SER A 69 16.07 1.64 3.30
C SER A 69 16.33 1.75 1.80
N MET A 70 15.52 2.51 1.05
CA MET A 70 15.65 2.64 -0.39
C MET A 70 16.94 3.38 -0.75
N THR A 71 17.74 2.78 -1.64
CA THR A 71 18.97 3.37 -2.17
C THR A 71 19.06 3.15 -3.68
N ALA A 72 19.76 4.04 -4.38
CA ALA A 72 20.03 3.87 -5.80
C ALA A 72 21.11 2.81 -6.00
N ALA A 73 20.73 1.65 -6.54
CA ALA A 73 21.70 0.59 -6.88
C ALA A 73 22.54 0.94 -8.13
N ILE A 74 21.95 1.67 -9.08
CA ILE A 74 22.60 2.10 -10.32
C ILE A 74 22.93 3.58 -10.21
N SER A 75 24.21 3.91 -10.11
CA SER A 75 24.72 5.29 -10.08
C SER A 75 25.38 5.73 -11.38
N ARG A 76 25.66 4.79 -12.30
CA ARG A 76 26.31 5.05 -13.58
C ARG A 76 25.30 4.94 -14.73
N PRO A 77 25.17 5.95 -15.60
CA PRO A 77 24.22 5.88 -16.73
C PRO A 77 24.47 4.68 -17.65
N GLN A 78 25.71 4.24 -17.81
CA GLN A 78 26.06 3.10 -18.66
C GLN A 78 25.59 1.75 -18.11
N ALA A 79 25.22 1.68 -16.83
CA ALA A 79 24.68 0.49 -16.21
C ALA A 79 23.15 0.36 -16.39
N LEU A 80 22.50 1.34 -17.03
CA LEU A 80 21.10 1.22 -17.43
C LEU A 80 20.98 0.26 -18.62
N ALA A 81 20.31 -0.86 -18.40
CA ALA A 81 20.03 -1.85 -19.44
C ALA A 81 18.87 -1.38 -20.33
N LEU A 82 19.13 -0.48 -21.27
CA LEU A 82 18.06 0.09 -22.13
C LEU A 82 17.68 -0.82 -23.31
N ALA A 83 18.57 -1.72 -23.72
CA ALA A 83 18.35 -2.66 -24.81
C ALA A 83 17.73 -3.97 -24.30
N LEU A 84 17.12 -4.75 -25.19
CA LEU A 84 16.77 -6.14 -24.90
C LEU A 84 18.02 -7.03 -24.88
N PRO A 85 18.04 -8.13 -24.10
CA PRO A 85 19.21 -9.02 -23.99
C PRO A 85 19.52 -9.80 -25.27
N VAL A 86 18.53 -9.95 -26.15
CA VAL A 86 18.65 -10.60 -27.45
C VAL A 86 17.98 -9.76 -28.54
N ALA A 87 18.43 -9.93 -29.78
CA ALA A 87 17.88 -9.24 -30.93
C ALA A 87 17.76 -10.17 -32.16
N PRO A 88 16.70 -10.02 -32.96
CA PRO A 88 16.59 -10.71 -34.24
C PRO A 88 17.42 -10.01 -35.31
N THR A 89 18.09 -10.79 -36.15
CA THR A 89 18.88 -10.34 -37.31
C THR A 89 18.48 -11.16 -38.52
N ALA A 90 17.92 -10.50 -39.54
CA ALA A 90 17.63 -11.14 -40.82
C ALA A 90 18.93 -11.36 -41.62
N ALA A 91 19.07 -12.50 -42.28
CA ALA A 91 20.20 -12.71 -43.18
C ALA A 91 20.07 -11.83 -44.43
N ALA A 92 21.16 -11.22 -44.86
CA ALA A 92 21.19 -10.33 -46.03
C ALA A 92 20.85 -11.05 -47.34
N ALA A 93 20.98 -12.38 -47.39
CA ALA A 93 20.66 -13.21 -48.54
C ALA A 93 19.18 -13.62 -48.61
N ASN A 94 18.34 -13.19 -47.66
CA ASN A 94 16.91 -13.50 -47.68
C ASN A 94 16.27 -12.94 -48.96
N GLY A 95 15.53 -13.79 -49.67
CA GLY A 95 14.86 -13.46 -50.94
C GLY A 95 13.38 -13.14 -50.79
N GLY A 96 12.76 -13.45 -49.65
CA GLY A 96 11.37 -13.15 -49.35
C GLY A 96 11.11 -11.72 -48.85
N THR A 97 9.86 -11.46 -48.47
CA THR A 97 9.40 -10.14 -47.98
C THR A 97 9.29 -10.07 -46.45
N LEU A 98 9.98 -10.96 -45.74
CA LEU A 98 9.94 -11.04 -44.29
C LEU A 98 10.30 -9.71 -43.62
N LYS A 99 9.45 -9.29 -42.69
CA LYS A 99 9.68 -8.11 -41.85
C LYS A 99 9.33 -8.42 -40.42
N VAL A 100 10.23 -8.11 -39.49
CA VAL A 100 9.93 -8.16 -38.05
C VAL A 100 9.03 -6.99 -37.69
N THR A 101 7.82 -7.26 -37.24
CA THR A 101 6.85 -6.24 -36.80
C THR A 101 6.72 -6.17 -35.29
N GLY A 102 7.12 -7.23 -34.58
CA GLY A 102 7.18 -7.25 -33.12
C GLY A 102 8.32 -8.12 -32.63
N PHE A 103 9.01 -7.69 -31.57
CA PHE A 103 9.94 -8.53 -30.84
C PHE A 103 9.97 -8.09 -29.38
N ALA A 104 9.75 -9.06 -28.50
CA ALA A 104 9.68 -8.83 -27.06
C ALA A 104 10.37 -9.97 -26.30
N VAL A 105 10.88 -9.63 -25.12
CA VAL A 105 11.32 -10.57 -24.10
C VAL A 105 10.38 -10.34 -22.91
N PRO A 106 9.29 -11.10 -22.78
CA PRO A 106 8.41 -11.01 -21.61
C PRO A 106 9.24 -11.19 -20.34
N GLY A 107 9.19 -10.21 -19.44
CA GLY A 107 10.04 -10.18 -18.25
C GLY A 107 9.59 -11.16 -17.15
N PRO A 108 10.35 -11.24 -16.05
CA PRO A 108 11.82 -11.20 -16.02
C PRO A 108 12.37 -12.55 -16.51
N ALA A 109 13.48 -12.52 -17.25
CA ALA A 109 14.12 -13.68 -17.89
C ALA A 109 14.17 -14.94 -17.00
N ALA A 110 13.22 -15.85 -17.20
CA ALA A 110 13.17 -17.15 -16.53
C ALA A 110 13.69 -18.28 -17.42
N ASP A 111 13.87 -18.02 -18.71
CA ASP A 111 14.36 -19.04 -19.64
C ASP A 111 15.91 -19.09 -19.58
N PRO A 112 16.50 -20.20 -19.11
CA PRO A 112 17.95 -20.35 -19.05
C PRO A 112 18.61 -20.33 -20.45
N ASN A 113 17.83 -20.54 -21.51
CA ASN A 113 18.28 -20.51 -22.89
C ASN A 113 18.08 -19.14 -23.58
N LEU A 114 17.63 -18.10 -22.86
CA LEU A 114 17.29 -16.80 -23.46
C LEU A 114 18.40 -16.22 -24.34
N THR A 115 19.65 -16.28 -23.87
CA THR A 115 20.81 -15.74 -24.59
C THR A 115 21.47 -16.75 -25.52
N GLN A 116 20.99 -17.99 -25.56
CA GLN A 116 21.50 -19.02 -26.45
C GLN A 116 21.05 -18.73 -27.89
N GLY A 117 22.03 -18.64 -28.79
CA GLY A 117 21.80 -18.25 -30.17
C GLY A 117 21.09 -19.33 -30.97
N VAL A 118 20.01 -18.95 -31.65
CA VAL A 118 19.27 -19.82 -32.55
C VAL A 118 18.98 -19.15 -33.89
N SER A 119 18.68 -19.96 -34.89
CA SER A 119 18.31 -19.53 -36.23
C SER A 119 16.97 -20.17 -36.62
N ILE A 120 15.99 -19.32 -36.92
CA ILE A 120 14.77 -19.71 -37.61
C ILE A 120 15.12 -19.81 -39.10
N ARG A 121 14.93 -20.98 -39.71
CA ARG A 121 15.12 -21.19 -41.15
C ARG A 121 13.81 -21.58 -41.80
N PHE A 122 13.35 -20.77 -42.74
CA PHE A 122 12.13 -21.06 -43.48
C PHE A 122 12.38 -22.16 -44.51
N THR A 123 11.55 -23.20 -44.46
CA THR A 123 11.59 -24.33 -45.41
C THR A 123 10.60 -24.14 -46.55
N SER A 124 9.59 -23.29 -46.35
CA SER A 124 8.64 -22.83 -47.38
C SER A 124 8.02 -21.49 -46.98
N ALA A 125 7.06 -21.00 -47.77
CA ALA A 125 6.26 -19.81 -47.45
C ALA A 125 5.43 -19.95 -46.16
N THR A 126 5.18 -21.17 -45.68
CA THR A 126 4.29 -21.46 -44.55
C THR A 126 4.91 -22.37 -43.49
N THR A 127 6.20 -22.72 -43.61
CA THR A 127 6.88 -23.62 -42.67
C THR A 127 8.30 -23.18 -42.36
N PHE A 128 8.76 -23.47 -41.14
CA PHE A 128 10.12 -23.20 -40.70
C PHE A 128 10.64 -24.25 -39.72
N ASP A 129 11.96 -24.28 -39.59
CA ASP A 129 12.69 -25.04 -38.58
C ASP A 129 13.41 -24.07 -37.65
N VAL A 130 13.70 -24.49 -36.41
CA VAL A 130 14.59 -23.77 -35.50
C VAL A 130 15.83 -24.62 -35.26
N THR A 131 17.01 -24.00 -35.33
CA THR A 131 18.30 -24.65 -35.11
C THR A 131 19.18 -23.82 -34.19
N GLY A 132 19.95 -24.44 -33.30
CA GLY A 132 20.95 -23.74 -32.49
C GLY A 132 21.17 -24.38 -31.13
N THR A 133 21.69 -23.59 -30.19
CA THR A 133 21.77 -23.98 -28.77
C THR A 133 20.51 -23.47 -28.09
N GLY A 134 19.72 -24.35 -27.45
CA GLY A 134 18.43 -23.95 -26.89
C GLY A 134 17.52 -25.12 -26.54
N THR A 135 16.21 -24.87 -26.52
CA THR A 135 15.15 -25.84 -26.14
C THR A 135 14.87 -26.88 -27.24
N GLY A 136 15.93 -27.41 -27.86
CA GLY A 136 15.88 -28.35 -28.98
C GLY A 136 15.86 -27.68 -30.36
N ASN A 137 15.76 -28.52 -31.40
CA ASN A 137 15.75 -28.10 -32.81
C ASN A 137 14.46 -28.59 -33.51
N PRO A 138 13.29 -27.99 -33.20
CA PRO A 138 12.03 -28.38 -33.83
C PRO A 138 12.04 -28.11 -35.34
N THR A 139 11.36 -28.97 -36.09
CA THR A 139 11.29 -28.90 -37.55
C THR A 139 9.84 -28.94 -38.03
N GLY A 140 9.56 -28.35 -39.20
CA GLY A 140 8.23 -28.37 -39.82
C GLY A 140 7.17 -27.55 -39.06
N LEU A 141 7.59 -26.53 -38.30
CA LEU A 141 6.67 -25.63 -37.60
C LEU A 141 5.92 -24.75 -38.60
N ALA A 142 4.63 -24.50 -38.34
CA ALA A 142 3.80 -23.65 -39.19
C ALA A 142 4.15 -22.17 -39.01
N TYR A 143 4.37 -21.46 -40.11
CA TYR A 143 4.46 -20.01 -40.17
C TYR A 143 3.14 -19.42 -40.67
N THR A 144 2.57 -18.52 -39.88
CA THR A 144 1.43 -17.69 -40.28
C THR A 144 1.83 -16.22 -40.08
N PRO A 145 1.82 -15.38 -41.13
CA PRO A 145 2.15 -13.96 -41.00
C PRO A 145 1.33 -13.27 -39.90
N GLY A 146 1.99 -12.44 -39.10
CA GLY A 146 1.38 -11.72 -37.98
C GLY A 146 1.15 -12.56 -36.71
N GLN A 147 1.33 -13.88 -36.75
CA GLN A 147 1.27 -14.71 -35.54
C GLN A 147 2.62 -14.70 -34.81
N PRO A 148 2.63 -14.54 -33.48
CA PRO A 148 3.86 -14.55 -32.71
C PRO A 148 4.44 -15.96 -32.63
N ILE A 149 5.75 -16.08 -32.84
CA ILE A 149 6.54 -17.28 -32.57
C ILE A 149 7.25 -17.08 -31.23
N ALA A 150 7.03 -18.01 -30.29
CA ALA A 150 7.68 -18.01 -28.98
C ALA A 150 8.76 -19.11 -28.92
N PHE A 151 9.98 -18.75 -28.52
CA PHE A 151 11.08 -19.70 -28.38
C PHE A 151 12.13 -19.14 -27.42
N ASN A 152 12.79 -19.97 -26.60
CA ASN A 152 13.80 -19.55 -25.60
C ASN A 152 13.40 -18.28 -24.81
N GLY A 153 12.14 -18.19 -24.36
CA GLY A 153 11.63 -17.07 -23.57
C GLY A 153 11.43 -15.73 -24.29
N TRP A 154 11.73 -15.62 -25.59
CA TRP A 154 11.40 -14.46 -26.40
C TRP A 154 10.23 -14.73 -27.33
N THR A 155 9.60 -13.66 -27.81
CA THR A 155 8.56 -13.71 -28.84
C THR A 155 8.93 -12.84 -30.02
N ILE A 156 8.80 -13.35 -31.24
CA ILE A 156 8.98 -12.61 -32.48
C ILE A 156 7.70 -12.69 -33.33
N THR A 157 7.25 -11.54 -33.82
CA THR A 157 6.16 -11.46 -34.78
C THR A 157 6.73 -10.95 -36.10
N MET A 158 6.45 -11.68 -37.17
CA MET A 158 6.90 -11.37 -38.51
C MET A 158 5.72 -11.32 -39.47
N GLU A 159 5.80 -10.42 -40.43
CA GLU A 159 4.89 -10.33 -41.56
C GLU A 159 5.65 -10.60 -42.87
N GLY A 160 4.90 -10.79 -43.95
CA GLY A 160 5.44 -11.08 -45.28
C GLY A 160 5.55 -12.56 -45.57
N THR A 161 6.02 -12.86 -46.79
CA THR A 161 6.09 -14.21 -47.34
C THR A 161 7.56 -14.62 -47.48
N PRO A 162 8.05 -15.57 -46.67
CA PRO A 162 9.41 -16.08 -46.79
C PRO A 162 9.58 -16.92 -48.05
N VAL A 163 10.81 -17.01 -48.52
CA VAL A 163 11.25 -18.01 -49.50
C VAL A 163 12.04 -19.11 -48.77
N ALA A 164 11.97 -20.33 -49.28
CA ALA A 164 12.74 -21.45 -48.73
C ALA A 164 14.25 -21.10 -48.71
N GLY A 165 14.86 -21.21 -47.53
CA GLY A 165 16.26 -20.81 -47.29
C GLY A 165 16.41 -19.48 -46.56
N ASP A 166 15.36 -18.65 -46.46
CA ASP A 166 15.40 -17.43 -45.65
C ASP A 166 15.68 -17.77 -44.19
N THR A 167 16.50 -16.95 -43.53
CA THR A 167 16.88 -17.15 -42.12
C THR A 167 16.74 -15.89 -41.28
N MET A 168 16.39 -16.10 -40.01
CA MET A 168 16.34 -15.09 -38.97
C MET A 168 17.13 -15.62 -37.78
N ALA A 169 18.28 -15.01 -37.48
CA ALA A 169 19.08 -15.33 -36.32
C ALA A 169 18.56 -14.55 -35.11
N ILE A 170 18.42 -15.20 -33.96
CA ILE A 170 18.17 -14.56 -32.67
C ILE A 170 19.33 -14.92 -31.77
N GLY A 171 20.00 -13.91 -31.24
CA GLY A 171 21.14 -14.10 -30.34
C GLY A 171 21.34 -12.91 -29.43
N ALA A 172 22.34 -13.03 -28.56
CA ALA A 172 22.73 -11.97 -27.63
C ALA A 172 22.87 -10.64 -28.37
N SER A 173 22.21 -9.60 -27.84
CA SER A 173 22.34 -8.26 -28.41
C SER A 173 23.79 -7.82 -28.26
N THR A 174 24.45 -7.53 -29.37
CA THR A 174 25.76 -6.86 -29.32
C THR A 174 25.55 -5.43 -28.85
N ALA A 175 26.42 -4.93 -27.98
CA ALA A 175 26.38 -3.54 -27.56
C ALA A 175 26.38 -2.60 -28.79
N TRP A 176 25.73 -1.43 -28.67
CA TRP A 176 25.81 -0.28 -29.60
C TRP A 176 24.82 -0.20 -30.79
N ASN A 177 23.75 -0.99 -30.85
CA ASN A 177 22.74 -0.85 -31.93
C ASN A 177 21.70 0.27 -31.71
N GLY A 178 21.78 1.02 -30.61
CA GLY A 178 20.79 2.06 -30.28
C GLY A 178 19.43 1.52 -29.81
N ASP A 179 19.32 0.21 -29.53
CA ASP A 179 18.09 -0.38 -28.99
C ASP A 179 17.76 0.20 -27.61
N ASN A 180 16.58 0.79 -27.49
CA ASN A 180 16.06 1.40 -26.27
C ASN A 180 14.72 0.79 -25.84
N ARG A 181 14.33 -0.37 -26.38
CA ARG A 181 13.01 -0.97 -26.12
C ARG A 181 12.78 -1.32 -24.65
N ASN A 182 13.82 -1.76 -23.92
CA ASN A 182 13.70 -1.95 -22.47
C ASN A 182 13.59 -0.60 -21.74
N GLY A 183 14.28 0.44 -22.23
CA GLY A 183 14.11 1.81 -21.74
C GLY A 183 12.69 2.36 -21.92
N LEU A 184 12.06 2.08 -23.06
CA LEU A 184 10.65 2.41 -23.30
C LEU A 184 9.72 1.62 -22.36
N ALA A 185 10.00 0.33 -22.14
CA ALA A 185 9.27 -0.48 -21.18
C ALA A 185 9.42 0.05 -19.74
N MET A 186 10.63 0.46 -19.34
CA MET A 186 10.88 1.11 -18.05
C MET A 186 10.10 2.43 -17.92
N GLY A 187 10.04 3.24 -18.98
CA GLY A 187 9.23 4.46 -18.98
C GLY A 187 7.73 4.19 -18.82
N ALA A 188 7.23 3.10 -19.41
CA ALA A 188 5.83 2.69 -19.29
C ALA A 188 5.43 2.28 -17.86
N ILE A 189 6.39 1.89 -17.01
CA ILE A 189 6.15 1.55 -15.59
C ILE A 189 5.51 2.73 -14.84
N ALA A 190 5.84 3.98 -15.20
CA ALA A 190 5.28 5.16 -14.55
C ALA A 190 3.74 5.21 -14.61
N GLY A 191 3.14 4.64 -15.66
CA GLY A 191 1.69 4.53 -15.81
C GLY A 191 1.12 3.15 -15.50
N ALA A 192 1.95 2.19 -15.07
CA ALA A 192 1.50 0.83 -14.77
C ALA A 192 0.74 0.80 -13.43
N GLY A 193 -0.34 0.03 -13.36
CA GLY A 193 -1.16 -0.17 -12.16
C GLY A 193 -0.49 -1.05 -11.11
N LEU A 194 0.59 -0.56 -10.49
CA LEU A 194 1.44 -1.32 -9.57
C LEU A 194 0.90 -1.42 -8.13
N VAL A 195 0.01 -0.51 -7.71
CA VAL A 195 -0.50 -0.44 -6.34
C VAL A 195 -2.01 -0.55 -6.37
N ASP A 196 -2.54 -1.73 -6.06
CA ASP A 196 -3.99 -2.02 -6.13
C ASP A 196 -4.63 -1.58 -7.46
N GLY A 197 -3.89 -1.74 -8.58
CA GLY A 197 -4.33 -1.33 -9.92
C GLY A 197 -4.11 0.16 -10.25
N MET A 198 -3.65 0.97 -9.31
CA MET A 198 -3.28 2.37 -9.51
C MET A 198 -1.80 2.52 -9.85
N SER A 199 -1.46 3.56 -10.61
CA SER A 199 -0.08 4.00 -10.76
C SER A 199 0.49 4.50 -9.43
N LEU A 200 1.82 4.56 -9.33
CA LEU A 200 2.50 5.05 -8.12
C LEU A 200 2.08 6.49 -7.77
N ASN A 201 1.87 7.34 -8.78
CA ASN A 201 1.46 8.72 -8.57
C ASN A 201 0.01 8.83 -8.09
N GLU A 202 -0.90 8.03 -8.66
CA GLU A 202 -2.30 7.98 -8.21
C GLU A 202 -2.41 7.44 -6.79
N ALA A 203 -1.68 6.38 -6.46
CA ALA A 203 -1.65 5.82 -5.11
C ALA A 203 -1.12 6.83 -4.09
N LEU A 204 -0.06 7.58 -4.43
CA LEU A 204 0.49 8.63 -3.57
C LEU A 204 -0.49 9.80 -3.40
N ALA A 205 -1.14 10.25 -4.47
CA ALA A 205 -2.17 11.28 -4.39
C ALA A 205 -3.36 10.83 -3.52
N GLY A 206 -3.79 9.57 -3.67
CA GLY A 206 -4.83 8.96 -2.85
C GLY A 206 -4.45 8.90 -1.36
N LEU A 207 -3.19 8.61 -1.04
CA LEU A 207 -2.69 8.63 0.33
C LEU A 207 -2.78 10.04 0.94
N PHE A 208 -2.32 11.08 0.22
CA PHE A 208 -2.44 12.45 0.70
C PHE A 208 -3.90 12.90 0.86
N GLY A 209 -4.77 12.49 -0.07
CA GLY A 209 -6.21 12.71 0.04
C GLY A 209 -6.79 12.07 1.31
N LYS A 210 -6.48 10.80 1.59
CA LYS A 210 -6.92 10.10 2.80
C LYS A 210 -6.47 10.82 4.08
N VAL A 211 -5.19 11.19 4.16
CA VAL A 211 -4.67 11.92 5.33
C VAL A 211 -5.36 13.27 5.50
N GLY A 212 -5.55 14.02 4.41
CA GLY A 212 -6.24 15.31 4.44
C GLY A 212 -7.70 15.20 4.91
N THR A 213 -8.44 14.21 4.39
CA THR A 213 -9.83 13.97 4.82
C THR A 213 -9.93 13.53 6.28
N LEU A 214 -9.01 12.67 6.75
CA LEU A 214 -8.96 12.26 8.15
C LEU A 214 -8.64 13.44 9.06
N ALA A 215 -7.64 14.26 8.71
CA ALA A 215 -7.28 15.44 9.48
C ALA A 215 -8.44 16.44 9.58
N SER A 216 -9.13 16.70 8.45
CA SER A 216 -10.31 17.57 8.43
C SER A 216 -11.44 17.01 9.30
N SER A 217 -11.70 15.70 9.24
CA SER A 217 -12.72 15.04 10.06
C SER A 217 -12.40 15.09 11.55
N VAL A 218 -11.14 14.85 11.93
CA VAL A 218 -10.68 14.93 13.32
C VAL A 218 -10.75 16.37 13.82
N ALA A 219 -10.37 17.35 13.00
CA ALA A 219 -10.47 18.77 13.36
C ALA A 219 -11.92 19.19 13.62
N ALA A 220 -12.85 18.83 12.73
CA ALA A 220 -14.28 19.12 12.92
C ALA A 220 -14.84 18.42 14.18
N THR A 221 -14.41 17.18 14.44
CA THR A 221 -14.79 16.46 15.65
C THR A 221 -14.24 17.15 16.90
N ALA A 222 -12.99 17.61 16.88
CA ALA A 222 -12.38 18.32 17.99
C ALA A 222 -13.10 19.64 18.29
N GLU A 223 -13.49 20.40 17.26
CA GLU A 223 -14.27 21.64 17.40
C GLU A 223 -15.64 21.37 18.05
N ALA A 224 -16.33 20.32 17.61
CA ALA A 224 -17.60 19.90 18.22
C ALA A 224 -17.43 19.49 19.69
N GLN A 225 -16.36 18.76 20.04
CA GLN A 225 -16.08 18.37 21.41
C GLN A 225 -15.72 19.56 22.31
N GLU A 226 -15.02 20.56 21.77
CA GLU A 226 -14.72 21.78 22.53
C GLU A 226 -16.00 22.59 22.79
N ALA A 227 -16.94 22.64 21.85
CA ALA A 227 -18.25 23.25 22.08
C ALA A 227 -19.06 22.53 23.17
N VAL A 228 -19.10 21.19 23.14
CA VAL A 228 -19.75 20.38 24.20
C VAL A 228 -19.10 20.63 25.56
N ARG A 229 -17.78 20.70 25.60
CA ARG A 229 -17.03 21.01 26.83
C ARG A 229 -17.37 22.41 27.36
N ALA A 230 -17.42 23.42 26.47
CA ALA A 230 -17.76 24.78 26.85
C ALA A 230 -19.19 24.88 27.43
N ASP A 231 -20.15 24.17 26.82
CA ASP A 231 -21.53 24.09 27.31
C ASP A 231 -21.59 23.42 28.70
N ALA A 232 -20.91 22.28 28.87
CA ALA A 232 -20.84 21.58 30.15
C ALA A 232 -20.24 22.44 31.27
N LEU A 233 -19.18 23.21 30.98
CA LEU A 233 -18.60 24.18 31.92
C LEU A 233 -19.57 25.33 32.22
N GLY A 234 -20.32 25.82 31.23
CA GLY A 234 -21.37 26.81 31.42
C GLY A 234 -22.49 26.31 32.34
N ALA A 235 -22.93 25.06 32.16
CA ALA A 235 -23.91 24.43 33.03
C ALA A 235 -23.38 24.20 34.45
N GLU A 236 -22.14 23.74 34.61
CA GLU A 236 -21.48 23.59 35.90
C GLU A 236 -21.42 24.92 36.64
N THR A 237 -20.92 25.98 36.00
CA THR A 237 -20.81 27.32 36.59
C THR A 237 -22.16 27.95 36.90
N SER A 238 -23.21 27.62 36.14
CA SER A 238 -24.58 28.07 36.44
C SER A 238 -25.17 27.37 37.66
N LEU A 239 -24.85 26.08 37.87
CA LEU A 239 -25.29 25.33 39.05
C LEU A 239 -24.46 25.65 40.30
N ALA A 240 -23.14 25.80 40.14
CA ALA A 240 -22.21 26.17 41.20
C ALA A 240 -22.18 27.69 41.46
N GLY A 241 -22.83 28.48 40.61
CA GLY A 241 -22.91 29.93 40.69
C GLY A 241 -23.77 30.36 41.88
N VAL A 242 -23.17 31.06 42.83
CA VAL A 242 -23.88 31.65 43.97
C VAL A 242 -24.60 32.92 43.51
N ASN A 243 -25.92 32.99 43.67
CA ASN A 243 -26.68 34.21 43.34
C ASN A 243 -26.45 35.27 44.44
N LEU A 244 -25.59 36.25 44.14
CA LEU A 244 -25.19 37.31 45.09
C LEU A 244 -26.39 38.14 45.57
N ASP A 245 -27.44 38.30 44.77
CA ASP A 245 -28.65 39.03 45.17
C ASP A 245 -29.48 38.20 46.18
N GLU A 246 -29.51 36.87 46.02
CA GLU A 246 -30.18 35.98 46.96
C GLU A 246 -29.39 35.81 48.26
N GLU A 247 -28.06 35.71 48.18
CA GLU A 247 -27.18 35.78 49.35
C GLU A 247 -27.31 37.14 50.05
N ALA A 248 -27.36 38.26 49.32
CA ALA A 248 -27.57 39.59 49.91
C ALA A 248 -28.94 39.73 50.58
N ALA A 249 -30.01 39.19 49.98
CA ALA A 249 -31.34 39.15 50.59
C ALA A 249 -31.39 38.28 51.85
N ARG A 250 -30.72 37.12 51.84
CA ARG A 250 -30.57 36.25 53.03
C ARG A 250 -29.74 36.95 54.11
N LEU A 251 -28.68 37.66 53.74
CA LEU A 251 -27.83 38.41 54.65
C LEU A 251 -28.61 39.58 55.29
N MET A 252 -29.43 40.29 54.50
CA MET A 252 -30.36 41.31 54.99
C MET A 252 -31.41 40.72 55.94
N GLN A 253 -31.98 39.55 55.63
CA GLN A 253 -32.90 38.84 56.54
C GLN A 253 -32.20 38.44 57.84
N TYR A 254 -30.98 37.90 57.78
CA TYR A 254 -30.22 37.56 58.97
C TYR A 254 -29.90 38.80 59.81
N GLN A 255 -29.56 39.93 59.18
CA GLN A 255 -29.36 41.20 59.89
C GLN A 255 -30.65 41.70 60.56
N GLN A 256 -31.79 41.65 59.86
CA GLN A 256 -33.09 42.03 60.43
C GLN A 256 -33.50 41.11 61.58
N ALA A 257 -33.32 39.79 61.43
CA ALA A 257 -33.59 38.82 62.48
C ALA A 257 -32.69 39.05 63.70
N TYR A 258 -31.41 39.39 63.50
CA TYR A 258 -30.47 39.72 64.57
C TYR A 258 -30.86 41.01 65.31
N GLN A 259 -31.26 42.05 64.58
CA GLN A 259 -31.77 43.29 65.17
C GLN A 259 -33.10 43.08 65.91
N ALA A 260 -33.99 42.25 65.39
CA ALA A 260 -35.23 41.87 66.04
C ALA A 260 -34.97 41.08 67.33
N ALA A 261 -34.06 40.10 67.29
CA ALA A 261 -33.63 39.35 68.47
C ALA A 261 -32.99 40.27 69.53
N ALA A 262 -32.15 41.22 69.11
CA ALA A 262 -31.57 42.22 70.00
C ALA A 262 -32.65 43.11 70.66
N LYS A 263 -33.67 43.53 69.92
CA LYS A 263 -34.82 44.26 70.48
C LYS A 263 -35.67 43.43 71.44
N VAL A 264 -35.88 42.15 71.15
CA VAL A 264 -36.58 41.22 72.05
C VAL A 264 -35.81 41.06 73.35
N ILE A 265 -34.48 40.90 73.29
CA ILE A 265 -33.61 40.84 74.47
C ILE A 265 -33.67 42.15 75.27
N ALA A 266 -33.57 43.31 74.61
CA ALA A 266 -33.66 44.60 75.28
C ALA A 266 -35.03 44.84 75.93
N THR A 267 -36.11 44.39 75.28
CA THR A 267 -37.48 44.48 75.84
C THR A 267 -37.63 43.52 77.02
N ALA A 268 -37.10 42.30 76.91
CA ALA A 268 -37.09 41.34 78.01
C ALA A 268 -36.28 41.86 79.22
N GLN A 269 -35.12 42.48 79.00
CA GLN A 269 -34.35 43.18 80.05
C GLN A 269 -35.16 44.31 80.68
N THR A 270 -35.83 45.14 79.88
CA THR A 270 -36.69 46.22 80.39
C THR A 270 -37.86 45.67 81.24
N ILE A 271 -38.47 44.55 80.82
CA ILE A 271 -39.52 43.88 81.61
C ILE A 271 -38.94 43.29 82.90
N PHE A 272 -37.75 42.70 82.84
CA PHE A 272 -37.07 42.17 84.02
C PHE A 272 -36.74 43.27 85.03
N ASP A 273 -36.22 44.41 84.56
CA ASP A 273 -35.89 45.57 85.38
C ASP A 273 -37.15 46.21 85.99
N THR A 274 -38.25 46.33 85.23
CA THR A 274 -39.53 46.83 85.77
C THR A 274 -40.18 45.88 86.78
N LEU A 275 -40.05 44.56 86.61
CA LEU A 275 -40.47 43.58 87.61
C LEU A 275 -39.60 43.65 88.88
N LEU A 276 -38.30 43.92 88.75
CA LEU A 276 -37.40 44.13 89.89
C LEU A 276 -37.68 45.44 90.63
N ASP A 277 -38.05 46.52 89.92
CA ASP A 277 -38.41 47.80 90.53
C ASP A 277 -39.79 47.79 91.21
N LEU A 278 -40.76 47.01 90.71
CA LEU A 278 -42.06 46.80 91.36
C LEU A 278 -41.97 45.90 92.61
N GLY A 279 -40.89 45.14 92.76
CA GLY A 279 -40.62 44.26 93.90
C GLY A 279 -39.90 44.93 95.09
N ARG A 280 -39.68 46.24 95.02
CA ARG A 280 -39.14 47.08 96.11
C ARG A 280 -40.21 47.95 96.74
#